data_AF-A0ABD6D498-F1
#
_entry.id   AF-A0ABD6D498-F1
#
_cell.length_a   1.000
_cell.length_b   1.000
_cell.length_c   1.000
_cell.angle_alpha   90.00
_cell.angle_beta   90.00
_cell.angle_gamma   90.00
#
_symmetry.space_group_name_H-M   'P 1'
#
loop_
_entity.id
_entity.type
_entity.pdbx_description
1 polymer ?
#
loop_
_entity_poly.entity_id
_entity_poly.type
_entity_poly.pdbx_seq_one_letter_code
_entity_poly.pdbx_strand_id
1 'polypeptide(L)'
;PMSVWRGFLRESATICDPGSHGAIDTTFFDRETASRHYQHRSDRRIRTLKTTALVDTDSCAILDLHCSAHWPHDTQTGRRVALRNTDKSRVSPATKAMTTNLSGAPSV
;
A
#
# COMPACT_ATOMS: atom_id res chain seq x y z
N PRO A 1 -3.22 -0.90 14.73
CA PRO A 1 -2.60 0.19 13.93
C PRO A 1 -3.09 0.22 12.47
N MET A 2 -2.73 -0.76 11.63
CA MET A 2 -3.09 -0.74 10.20
C MET A 2 -4.57 -1.03 9.91
N SER A 3 -5.25 -1.83 10.75
CA SER A 3 -6.69 -2.10 10.63
C SER A 3 -7.54 -0.84 10.82
N VAL A 4 -7.14 0.05 11.73
CA VAL A 4 -7.83 1.32 12.01
C VAL A 4 -7.76 2.23 10.79
N TRP A 5 -6.55 2.46 10.25
CA TRP A 5 -6.37 3.26 9.04
C TRP A 5 -7.14 2.70 7.84
N ARG A 6 -7.13 1.38 7.65
CA ARG A 6 -7.94 0.76 6.60
C ARG A 6 -9.43 0.91 6.84
N GLY A 7 -9.90 0.85 8.08
CA GLY A 7 -11.30 1.12 8.42
C GLY A 7 -11.67 2.55 8.05
N PHE A 8 -10.87 3.52 8.48
CA PHE A 8 -11.07 4.93 8.15
C PHE A 8 -11.09 5.18 6.64
N LEU A 9 -10.11 4.66 5.89
CA LEU A 9 -10.05 4.83 4.44
C LEU A 9 -11.24 4.22 3.72
N ARG A 10 -11.78 3.11 4.23
CA ARG A 10 -12.98 2.49 3.67
C ARG A 10 -14.19 3.38 3.84
N GLU A 11 -14.38 3.95 5.02
CA GLU A 11 -15.48 4.89 5.27
C GLU A 11 -15.29 6.16 4.45
N SER A 12 -14.09 6.75 4.39
CA SER A 12 -13.84 7.95 3.59
C SER A 12 -14.04 7.70 2.09
N ALA A 13 -13.68 6.53 1.60
CA ALA A 13 -13.87 6.18 0.19
C ALA A 13 -15.36 6.13 -0.20
N THR A 14 -16.28 5.85 0.73
CA THR A 14 -17.73 5.90 0.41
C THR A 14 -18.22 7.31 0.05
N ILE A 15 -17.53 8.35 0.55
CA ILE A 15 -17.84 9.76 0.25
C ILE A 15 -17.32 10.14 -1.14
N CYS A 16 -16.21 9.54 -1.57
CA CYS A 16 -15.54 9.88 -2.83
C CYS A 16 -16.13 9.20 -4.07
N ASP A 17 -17.04 8.23 -3.91
CA ASP A 17 -17.62 7.40 -4.98
C ASP A 17 -16.57 6.93 -6.03
N PRO A 18 -15.54 6.17 -5.59
CA PRO A 18 -14.35 5.89 -6.39
C PRO A 18 -14.69 5.09 -7.66
N GLY A 19 -14.07 5.49 -8.77
CA GLY A 19 -14.19 4.97 -10.14
C GLY A 19 -13.61 3.57 -10.37
N SER A 20 -13.82 2.93 -11.52
CA SER A 20 -13.55 1.49 -11.69
C SER A 20 -12.08 1.09 -11.79
N HIS A 21 -11.20 2.08 -11.67
CA HIS A 21 -9.80 1.97 -12.00
C HIS A 21 -8.97 2.42 -10.82
N GLY A 22 -7.99 1.60 -10.47
CA GLY A 22 -7.10 1.87 -9.36
C GLY A 22 -5.68 1.53 -9.72
N ALA A 23 -4.78 2.34 -9.19
CA ALA A 23 -3.34 2.20 -9.30
C ALA A 23 -2.75 1.80 -7.95
N ILE A 24 -1.70 0.97 -8.00
CA ILE A 24 -0.89 0.66 -6.83
C ILE A 24 0.45 1.35 -7.01
N ASP A 25 0.81 2.19 -6.04
CA ASP A 25 2.10 2.85 -6.01
C ASP A 25 2.79 2.59 -4.67
N THR A 26 4.12 2.62 -4.67
CA THR A 26 4.93 2.45 -3.46
C THR A 26 5.97 3.54 -3.33
N THR A 27 5.90 4.27 -2.22
CA THR A 27 6.83 5.33 -1.86
C THR A 27 7.54 5.06 -0.53
N PHE A 28 8.73 5.61 -0.37
CA PHE A 28 9.52 5.54 0.84
C PHE A 28 9.35 6.87 1.60
N PHE A 29 8.82 6.81 2.82
CA PHE A 29 8.83 7.93 3.74
C PHE A 29 10.08 7.83 4.59
N ASP A 30 11.14 8.51 4.15
CA ASP A 30 12.33 8.67 4.96
C ASP A 30 12.16 9.84 5.93
N ARG A 31 12.51 9.61 7.19
CA ARG A 31 12.56 10.65 8.21
C ARG A 31 14.00 10.87 8.68
N GLU A 32 14.98 10.34 7.92
CA GLU A 32 16.39 10.72 7.98
C GLU A 32 16.57 12.19 7.65
N THR A 33 16.41 13.02 8.67
CA THR A 33 17.20 14.25 8.87
C THR A 33 17.04 14.74 10.32
N ALA A 34 16.72 13.85 11.27
CA ALA A 34 16.95 14.21 12.67
C ALA A 34 18.44 14.00 12.98
N SER A 35 19.10 15.04 13.51
CA SER A 35 20.49 14.89 13.95
C SER A 35 20.61 13.78 14.99
N ARG A 36 21.76 13.09 15.03
CA ARG A 36 22.05 12.04 16.02
C ARG A 36 21.84 12.56 17.45
N HIS A 37 22.15 13.84 17.68
CA HIS A 37 21.89 14.56 18.93
C HIS A 37 20.40 14.63 19.28
N TYR A 38 19.53 14.98 18.33
CA TYR A 38 18.08 15.03 18.55
C TYR A 38 17.49 13.63 18.77
N GLN A 39 17.96 12.62 18.02
CA GLN A 39 17.54 11.23 18.19
C GLN A 39 17.86 10.70 19.59
N HIS A 40 19.07 10.98 20.10
CA HIS A 40 19.51 10.53 21.42
C HIS A 40 18.78 11.25 22.57
N ARG A 41 18.55 12.56 22.47
CA ARG A 41 17.84 13.31 23.52
C ARG A 41 16.34 12.95 23.59
N SER A 42 15.72 12.67 22.44
CA SER A 42 14.28 12.38 22.37
C SER A 42 13.91 10.91 22.52
N ASP A 43 14.91 10.02 22.73
CA ASP A 43 14.73 8.56 22.72
C ASP A 43 13.91 8.06 21.51
N ARG A 44 14.10 8.71 20.35
CA ARG A 44 13.37 8.37 19.12
C ARG A 44 14.25 7.56 18.19
N ARG A 45 13.86 6.32 17.97
CA ARG A 45 14.35 5.53 16.84
C ARG A 45 13.51 5.83 15.61
N ILE A 46 14.03 6.70 14.74
CA ILE A 46 13.41 7.00 13.46
C ILE A 46 13.66 5.83 12.50
N ARG A 47 12.59 5.33 11.89
CA ARG A 47 12.64 4.32 10.84
C ARG A 47 12.07 4.94 9.59
N THR A 48 12.79 4.79 8.48
CA THR A 48 12.23 4.97 7.15
C THR A 48 11.01 4.01 7.07
N LEU A 49 9.92 4.42 6.42
CA LEU A 49 8.73 3.59 6.21
C LEU A 49 8.45 3.39 4.72
N LYS A 50 8.25 2.14 4.31
CA LYS A 50 7.72 1.81 2.98
C LYS A 50 6.22 1.92 3.03
N THR A 51 5.63 2.68 2.13
CA THR A 51 4.18 2.83 2.03
C THR A 51 3.72 2.45 0.64
N THR A 52 2.93 1.39 0.55
CA THR A 52 2.23 0.99 -0.68
C THR A 52 0.77 1.41 -0.56
N ALA A 53 0.30 2.26 -1.47
CA ALA A 53 -1.07 2.77 -1.52
C ALA A 53 -1.82 2.18 -2.73
N LEU A 54 -3.10 1.87 -2.52
CA LEU A 54 -4.07 1.68 -3.60
C LEU A 54 -4.86 2.97 -3.72
N VAL A 55 -4.85 3.57 -4.91
CA VAL A 55 -5.48 4.85 -5.20
C VAL A 55 -6.46 4.68 -6.35
N ASP A 56 -7.64 5.27 -6.22
CA ASP A 56 -8.59 5.41 -7.32
C ASP A 56 -8.07 6.45 -8.32
N THR A 57 -8.04 6.12 -9.61
CA THR A 57 -7.44 7.02 -10.61
C THR A 57 -8.37 8.17 -10.99
N ASP A 58 -9.67 8.03 -10.76
CA ASP A 58 -10.67 9.00 -11.19
C ASP A 58 -10.86 10.11 -10.14
N SER A 59 -10.96 9.73 -8.86
CA SER A 59 -11.15 10.64 -7.72
C SER A 59 -9.86 10.97 -6.95
N CYS A 60 -8.74 10.29 -7.25
CA CYS A 60 -7.50 10.34 -6.47
C CYS A 60 -7.67 9.92 -4.99
N ALA A 61 -8.75 9.22 -4.65
CA ALA A 61 -8.99 8.75 -3.28
C ALA A 61 -8.06 7.57 -2.94
N ILE A 62 -7.46 7.62 -1.74
CA ILE A 62 -6.69 6.48 -1.21
C ILE A 62 -7.69 5.44 -0.68
N LEU A 63 -7.73 4.28 -1.31
CA LEU A 63 -8.68 3.20 -0.96
C LEU A 63 -8.10 2.23 0.07
N ASP A 64 -6.78 2.04 0.05
CA ASP A 64 -6.08 1.17 0.98
C ASP A 64 -4.60 1.56 1.09
N LEU A 65 -3.96 1.23 2.22
CA LEU A 65 -2.55 1.49 2.45
C LEU A 65 -1.88 0.32 3.19
N HIS A 66 -0.59 0.12 2.93
CA HIS A 66 0.28 -0.78 3.68
C HIS A 66 1.59 -0.08 4.03
N CYS A 67 1.89 0.06 5.32
CA CYS A 67 3.17 0.59 5.78
C CYS A 67 4.05 -0.50 6.41
N SER A 68 5.34 -0.50 6.10
CA SER A 68 6.32 -1.42 6.71
C SER A 68 7.68 -0.77 6.90
N ALA A 69 8.30 -1.01 8.05
CA ALA A 69 9.70 -0.62 8.33
C ALA A 69 10.71 -1.72 7.98
N HIS A 70 10.24 -2.87 7.45
CA HIS A 70 11.06 -4.04 7.13
C HIS A 70 11.22 -4.24 5.61
N TRP A 71 10.76 -3.28 4.80
CA TRP A 71 11.05 -3.21 3.36
C TRP A 71 10.78 -4.49 2.55
N PRO A 72 9.60 -5.12 2.65
CA PRO A 72 9.27 -6.25 1.80
C PRO A 72 9.31 -5.85 0.30
N HIS A 73 9.54 -6.84 -0.57
CA HIS A 73 9.50 -6.63 -2.02
C HIS A 73 8.16 -6.05 -2.47
N ASP A 74 8.22 -5.10 -3.41
CA ASP A 74 7.04 -4.39 -3.92
C ASP A 74 6.03 -5.34 -4.55
N THR A 75 6.50 -6.32 -5.31
CA THR A 75 5.65 -7.35 -5.92
C THR A 75 4.80 -8.09 -4.89
N GLN A 76 5.38 -8.45 -3.74
CA GLN A 76 4.67 -9.18 -2.70
C GLN A 76 3.66 -8.29 -1.98
N THR A 77 4.06 -7.04 -1.70
CA THR A 77 3.22 -6.06 -1.00
C THR A 77 2.07 -5.61 -1.88
N GLY A 78 2.35 -5.22 -3.13
CA GLY A 78 1.37 -4.86 -4.15
C GLY A 78 0.38 -5.99 -4.43
N ARG A 79 0.85 -7.25 -4.58
CA ARG A 79 -0.04 -8.41 -4.69
C ARG A 79 -0.96 -8.54 -3.47
N ARG A 80 -0.43 -8.39 -2.25
CA ARG A 80 -1.24 -8.44 -1.02
C ARG A 80 -2.25 -7.29 -0.94
N VAL A 81 -1.94 -6.12 -1.50
CA VAL A 81 -2.85 -4.97 -1.63
C VAL A 81 -3.94 -5.22 -2.65
N ALA A 82 -3.58 -5.77 -3.82
CA ALA A 82 -4.54 -6.13 -4.83
C ALA A 82 -5.50 -7.23 -4.32
N LEU A 83 -4.98 -8.35 -3.81
CA LEU A 83 -5.76 -9.51 -3.37
C LEU A 83 -6.75 -9.19 -2.25
N ARG A 84 -6.42 -8.28 -1.33
CA ARG A 84 -7.35 -7.93 -0.24
C ARG A 84 -8.45 -6.96 -0.68
N ASN A 85 -8.35 -6.41 -1.89
CA ASN A 85 -9.30 -5.48 -2.48
C ASN A 85 -9.97 -6.06 -3.75
N THR A 86 -9.77 -7.34 -4.08
CA THR A 86 -10.37 -7.98 -5.27
C THR A 86 -11.88 -8.01 -5.23
N ASP A 87 -12.47 -8.25 -4.05
CA ASP A 87 -13.93 -8.29 -3.88
C ASP A 87 -14.57 -6.88 -3.96
N LYS A 88 -13.73 -5.84 -4.04
CA LYS A 88 -14.10 -4.43 -4.25
C LYS A 88 -13.79 -3.94 -5.68
N SER A 89 -13.19 -4.83 -6.48
CA SER A 89 -12.89 -4.79 -7.92
C SER A 89 -12.67 -3.44 -8.61
N ARG A 90 -11.57 -2.71 -8.35
CA ARG A 90 -11.18 -1.52 -9.16
C ARG A 90 -9.65 -1.43 -9.32
N VAL A 91 -9.02 -2.48 -9.84
CA VAL A 91 -7.56 -2.51 -10.12
C VAL A 91 -7.37 -2.83 -11.61
N SER A 92 -6.66 -1.96 -12.34
CA SER A 92 -6.45 -2.06 -13.79
C SER A 92 -5.80 -3.40 -14.23
N PRO A 93 -6.07 -3.92 -15.44
CA PRO A 93 -5.47 -5.16 -15.97
C PRO A 93 -3.94 -5.22 -15.90
N ALA A 94 -3.24 -4.07 -15.90
CA ALA A 94 -1.79 -4.00 -15.74
C ALA A 94 -1.30 -4.56 -14.38
N THR A 95 -2.11 -4.40 -13.32
CA THR A 95 -1.83 -4.98 -12.00
C THR A 95 -2.44 -6.38 -11.84
N LYS A 96 -3.45 -6.73 -12.65
CA LYS A 96 -3.97 -8.11 -12.76
C LYS A 96 -2.91 -9.05 -13.34
N ALA A 97 -2.09 -8.58 -14.30
CA ALA A 97 -0.97 -9.35 -14.86
C ALA A 97 0.06 -9.80 -13.80
N MET A 98 0.27 -9.00 -12.74
CA MET A 98 1.10 -9.38 -11.58
C MET A 98 0.49 -10.52 -10.76
N THR A 99 -0.82 -10.74 -10.86
CA THR A 99 -1.59 -11.74 -10.09
C THR A 99 -1.84 -13.03 -10.89
N THR A 100 -1.96 -12.96 -12.22
CA THR A 100 -2.21 -14.12 -13.10
C THR A 100 -0.98 -14.97 -13.42
N ASN A 101 0.25 -14.49 -13.18
CA ASN A 101 1.46 -15.25 -13.52
C ASN A 101 1.95 -16.23 -12.44
N LEU A 102 1.14 -16.56 -11.42
CA LEU A 102 1.55 -17.48 -10.34
C LEU A 102 0.49 -18.53 -9.96
N SER A 103 -0.54 -18.76 -10.78
CA SER A 103 -1.27 -20.03 -10.72
C SER A 103 -0.42 -21.09 -11.42
N GLY A 104 0.51 -21.69 -10.67
CA GLY A 104 1.40 -22.71 -11.20
C GLY A 104 0.65 -23.90 -11.82
N ALA A 105 1.17 -24.40 -12.93
CA ALA A 105 1.16 -25.84 -13.17
C ALA A 105 2.34 -26.45 -12.35
N PRO A 106 2.17 -27.62 -11.71
CA PRO A 106 3.25 -28.27 -10.97
C PRO A 106 4.20 -29.04 -11.90
N SER A 107 5.47 -29.05 -11.50
CA SER A 107 6.53 -30.07 -11.74
C SER A 107 6.71 -30.67 -13.14
N VAL A 108 7.86 -30.38 -13.77
CA VAL A 108 9.05 -31.28 -13.89
C VAL A 108 10.29 -30.39 -14.01
#